data_AF-A0AA90U437-F1
#
_entry.id   AF-A0AA90U437-F1
#
_cell.length_a   1.000
_cell.length_b   1.000
_cell.length_c   1.000
_cell.angle_alpha   90.00
_cell.angle_beta   90.00
_cell.angle_gamma   90.00
#
_symmetry.space_group_name_H-M   'P 1'
#
loop_
_entity.id
_entity.type
_entity.pdbx_description
1 polymer ?
#
loop_
_entity_poly.entity_id
_entity_poly.type
_entity_poly.pdbx_seq_one_letter_code
_entity_poly.pdbx_strand_id
1 'polypeptide(L)'
;MSLVLFLGILVIALVLLSVLFHLLSRMKIYTDLHGQGEILRSERLGISGKPDMIVRRGREIIPYEYKSTDSDKPREGHIMQMAAYFAILEENFPDNTVNYGVLKYKDTAFRIENTQELRLRLIETVNEMRSLSGMPERNHEKSGRCFRCSFSNSCEQRLIKIQR
;
A
#
# COMPACT_ATOMS: atom_id res chain seq x y z
N MET A 1 29.40 -5.40 45.97
CA MET A 1 28.13 -6.11 45.69
C MET A 1 27.26 -5.34 44.70
N SER A 2 26.94 -4.08 44.95
CA SER A 2 26.04 -3.23 44.14
C SER A 2 26.43 -3.09 42.66
N LEU A 3 27.73 -2.88 42.34
CA LEU A 3 28.19 -2.71 40.95
C LEU A 3 28.00 -3.96 40.09
N VAL A 4 28.20 -5.15 40.67
CA VAL A 4 28.04 -6.44 39.95
C VAL A 4 26.58 -6.71 39.65
N LEU A 5 25.68 -6.40 40.59
CA LEU A 5 24.23 -6.47 40.37
C LEU A 5 23.80 -5.48 39.27
N PHE A 6 24.32 -4.25 39.28
CA PHE A 6 24.02 -3.24 38.27
C PHE A 6 24.50 -3.65 36.87
N LEU A 7 25.73 -4.16 36.74
CA LEU A 7 26.26 -4.72 35.49
C LEU A 7 25.44 -5.93 35.01
N GLY A 8 25.03 -6.83 35.90
CA GLY A 8 24.17 -7.96 35.56
C GLY A 8 22.81 -7.51 35.00
N ILE A 9 22.16 -6.55 35.65
CA ILE A 9 20.89 -5.97 35.19
C ILE A 9 21.07 -5.27 33.83
N LEU A 10 22.16 -4.52 33.65
CA LEU A 10 22.47 -3.84 32.38
C LEU A 10 22.68 -4.83 31.23
N VAL A 11 23.43 -5.91 31.45
CA VAL A 11 23.63 -6.97 30.45
C VAL A 11 22.31 -7.66 30.10
N ILE A 12 21.48 -8.00 31.10
CA ILE A 12 20.15 -8.58 30.87
C ILE A 12 19.27 -7.62 30.06
N ALA A 13 19.25 -6.33 30.39
CA ALA A 13 18.49 -5.33 29.65
C ALA A 13 18.95 -5.20 28.19
N LEU A 14 20.26 -5.20 27.93
CA LEU A 14 20.83 -5.16 26.58
C LEU A 14 20.51 -6.43 25.78
N VAL A 15 20.55 -7.62 26.41
CA VAL A 15 20.16 -8.88 25.77
C VAL A 15 18.66 -8.88 25.44
N LEU A 16 17.79 -8.45 26.36
CA LEU A 16 16.35 -8.33 26.12
C LEU A 16 16.04 -7.33 25.00
N LEU A 17 16.74 -6.18 24.97
CA LEU A 17 16.60 -5.18 23.91
C LEU A 17 17.05 -5.73 22.55
N SER A 18 18.16 -6.49 22.50
CA SER A 18 18.66 -7.14 21.29
C SER A 18 17.70 -8.21 20.75
N VAL A 19 17.14 -9.04 21.64
CA VAL A 19 16.11 -10.04 21.29
C VAL A 19 14.84 -9.37 20.79
N LEU A 20 14.37 -8.31 21.46
CA LEU A 20 13.21 -7.52 21.02
C LEU A 20 13.46 -6.90 19.64
N PHE A 21 14.64 -6.32 19.41
CA PHE A 21 15.02 -5.76 18.11
C PHE A 21 15.06 -6.83 17.01
N HIS A 22 15.58 -8.03 17.29
CA HIS A 22 15.57 -9.16 16.35
C HIS A 22 14.17 -9.70 16.03
N LEU A 23 13.26 -9.68 17.01
CA LEU A 23 11.86 -10.04 16.80
C LEU A 23 11.12 -9.00 15.94
N LEU A 24 11.35 -7.71 16.22
CA LEU A 24 10.77 -6.60 15.45
C LEU A 24 11.29 -6.55 14.01
N SER A 25 12.60 -6.75 13.80
CA SER A 25 13.18 -6.76 12.44
C SER A 25 12.72 -7.96 11.61
N ARG A 26 12.55 -9.14 12.22
CA ARG A 26 11.97 -10.33 11.55
C ARG A 26 10.52 -10.15 11.10
N MET A 27 9.77 -9.21 11.66
CA MET A 27 8.42 -8.88 11.18
C MET A 27 8.42 -8.02 9.92
N LYS A 28 9.52 -7.38 9.53
CA LYS A 28 9.58 -6.52 8.34
C LYS A 28 10.28 -7.26 7.19
N ILE A 29 9.55 -7.59 6.12
CA ILE A 29 10.09 -8.39 5.01
C ILE A 29 10.34 -7.59 3.72
N TYR A 30 9.77 -6.39 3.59
CA TYR A 30 9.96 -5.51 2.42
C TYR A 30 9.76 -4.05 2.85
N THR A 31 10.43 -3.10 2.17
CA THR A 31 10.14 -1.67 2.30
C THR A 31 10.59 -0.86 1.09
N ASP A 32 9.76 0.11 0.69
CA ASP A 32 10.10 1.15 -0.31
C ASP A 32 10.04 2.57 0.29
N LEU A 33 9.96 2.72 1.61
CA LEU A 33 9.92 4.02 2.33
C LEU A 33 11.09 4.98 2.01
N HIS A 34 12.16 4.47 1.37
CA HIS A 34 13.33 5.23 0.93
C HIS A 34 13.59 5.11 -0.59
N GLY A 35 12.61 4.63 -1.38
CA GLY A 35 12.68 4.49 -2.84
C GLY A 35 13.53 3.33 -3.38
N GLN A 36 13.95 2.41 -2.51
CA GLN A 36 14.88 1.31 -2.81
C GLN A 36 14.21 -0.08 -2.91
N GLY A 37 12.89 -0.16 -2.76
CA GLY A 37 12.14 -1.41 -2.87
C GLY A 37 12.10 -1.95 -4.30
N GLU A 38 12.13 -3.26 -4.46
CA GLU A 38 12.04 -3.92 -5.77
C GLU A 38 10.62 -3.88 -6.33
N ILE A 39 10.45 -3.82 -7.66
CA ILE A 39 9.11 -3.87 -8.28
C ILE A 39 8.58 -5.31 -8.20
N LEU A 40 7.47 -5.48 -7.49
CA LEU A 40 6.73 -6.75 -7.45
C LEU A 40 5.70 -6.77 -8.60
N ARG A 41 5.44 -7.97 -9.16
CA ARG A 41 4.62 -8.15 -10.37
C ARG A 41 3.60 -9.27 -10.20
N SER A 42 2.40 -9.09 -10.73
CA SER A 42 1.49 -10.19 -11.05
C SER A 42 1.50 -10.32 -12.56
N GLU A 43 2.09 -11.39 -13.08
CA GLU A 43 2.11 -11.70 -14.50
C GLU A 43 0.72 -12.13 -14.96
N ARG A 44 0.00 -12.88 -14.12
CA ARG A 44 -1.40 -13.30 -14.37
C ARG A 44 -2.33 -12.11 -14.61
N LEU A 45 -2.19 -11.03 -13.84
CA LEU A 45 -2.96 -9.81 -14.01
C LEU A 45 -2.23 -8.74 -14.82
N GLY A 46 -0.98 -8.97 -15.25
CA GLY A 46 -0.15 -7.99 -15.96
C GLY A 46 -0.06 -6.63 -15.28
N ILE A 47 0.03 -6.62 -13.95
CA ILE A 47 0.15 -5.42 -13.10
C ILE A 47 1.44 -5.48 -12.27
N SER A 48 1.94 -4.32 -11.87
CA SER A 48 3.15 -4.23 -11.03
C SER A 48 3.07 -3.06 -10.07
N GLY A 49 3.81 -3.13 -8.96
CA GLY A 49 3.79 -2.09 -7.94
C GLY A 49 4.85 -2.29 -6.86
N LYS A 50 4.93 -1.31 -5.96
CA LYS A 50 5.82 -1.29 -4.79
C LYS A 50 5.01 -0.87 -3.56
N PRO A 51 4.58 -1.80 -2.68
CA PRO A 51 3.95 -1.43 -1.41
C PRO A 51 4.98 -0.76 -0.51
N ASP A 52 4.67 0.37 0.13
CA ASP A 52 5.65 1.09 0.98
C ASP A 52 6.33 0.20 2.04
N MET A 53 5.60 -0.78 2.58
CA MET A 53 6.13 -1.79 3.49
C MET A 53 5.29 -3.07 3.46
N ILE A 54 5.93 -4.22 3.70
CA ILE A 54 5.22 -5.49 3.96
C ILE A 54 5.67 -6.04 5.30
N VAL A 55 4.69 -6.35 6.16
CA VAL A 55 4.89 -6.91 7.49
C VAL A 55 4.47 -8.38 7.50
N ARG A 56 5.30 -9.28 8.04
CA ARG A 56 5.00 -10.71 8.21
C ARG A 56 4.65 -11.03 9.66
N ARG A 57 3.58 -11.80 9.86
CA ARG A 57 3.12 -12.35 11.15
C ARG A 57 2.87 -13.85 10.99
N GLY A 58 3.88 -14.66 11.30
CA GLY A 58 3.84 -16.09 11.01
C GLY A 58 3.75 -16.34 9.49
N ARG A 59 2.65 -16.96 9.04
CA ARG A 59 2.34 -17.11 7.60
C ARG A 59 1.59 -15.93 6.99
N GLU A 60 1.03 -15.02 7.79
CA GLU A 60 0.33 -13.85 7.26
C GLU A 60 1.34 -12.79 6.79
N ILE A 61 1.08 -12.16 5.64
CA ILE A 61 1.79 -10.95 5.20
C ILE A 61 0.78 -9.82 4.94
N ILE A 62 1.15 -8.61 5.35
CA ILE A 62 0.26 -7.45 5.44
C ILE A 62 0.94 -6.29 4.70
N PRO A 63 0.45 -5.86 3.54
CA PRO A 63 0.91 -4.63 2.89
C PRO A 63 0.46 -3.40 3.67
N TYR A 64 1.37 -2.43 3.77
CA TYR A 64 1.13 -1.09 4.28
C TYR A 64 1.40 -0.09 3.15
N GLU A 65 0.52 0.90 3.03
CA GLU A 65 0.62 1.99 2.07
C GLU A 65 0.29 3.31 2.79
N TYR A 66 1.15 4.30 2.62
CA TYR A 66 1.12 5.58 3.34
C TYR A 66 0.69 6.71 2.41
N LYS A 67 -0.22 7.56 2.89
CA LYS A 67 -0.74 8.70 2.14
C LYS A 67 -0.48 9.99 2.91
N SER A 68 0.18 10.94 2.26
CA SER A 68 0.53 12.27 2.79
C SER A 68 -0.66 13.23 2.95
N THR A 69 -1.85 12.83 2.47
CA THR A 69 -3.10 13.57 2.65
C THR A 69 -3.93 13.01 3.79
N ASP A 70 -4.78 13.82 4.38
CA ASP A 70 -5.76 13.43 5.39
C ASP A 70 -7.05 12.85 4.76
N SER A 71 -7.76 11.97 5.46
CA SER A 71 -9.03 11.37 5.00
C SER A 71 -9.74 10.63 6.14
N ASP A 72 -11.00 10.98 6.43
CA ASP A 72 -11.81 10.31 7.48
C ASP A 72 -12.37 8.95 7.03
N LYS A 73 -12.21 8.62 5.75
CA LYS A 73 -12.52 7.32 5.14
C LYS A 73 -11.50 6.98 4.05
N PRO A 74 -11.26 5.69 3.76
CA PRO A 74 -10.41 5.31 2.65
C PRO A 74 -11.03 5.76 1.32
N ARG A 75 -10.20 6.26 0.39
CA ARG A 75 -10.63 6.69 -0.95
C ARG A 75 -10.63 5.49 -1.90
N GLU A 76 -11.67 5.32 -2.72
CA GLU A 76 -11.80 4.18 -3.66
C GLU A 76 -10.51 3.86 -4.42
N GLY A 77 -9.84 4.85 -5.03
CA GLY A 77 -8.59 4.61 -5.77
C GLY A 77 -7.45 4.03 -4.91
N HIS A 78 -7.41 4.34 -3.61
CA HIS A 78 -6.45 3.76 -2.68
C HIS A 78 -6.87 2.34 -2.23
N ILE A 79 -8.18 2.06 -2.17
CA ILE A 79 -8.71 0.71 -1.92
C ILE A 79 -8.37 -0.20 -3.12
N MET A 80 -8.56 0.28 -4.35
CA MET A 80 -8.19 -0.43 -5.58
C MET A 80 -6.68 -0.65 -5.70
N GLN A 81 -5.85 0.33 -5.29
CA GLN A 81 -4.40 0.14 -5.19
C GLN A 81 -4.03 -0.95 -4.18
N MET A 82 -4.69 -0.99 -3.02
CA MET A 82 -4.48 -2.04 -2.03
C MET A 82 -4.91 -3.41 -2.56
N ALA A 83 -6.01 -3.49 -3.31
CA ALA A 83 -6.43 -4.71 -4.02
C ALA A 83 -5.37 -5.20 -5.02
N ALA A 84 -4.77 -4.28 -5.78
CA ALA A 84 -3.68 -4.61 -6.70
C ALA A 84 -2.48 -5.22 -5.95
N TYR A 85 -2.10 -4.67 -4.78
CA TYR A 85 -1.07 -5.28 -3.94
C TYR A 85 -1.47 -6.65 -3.41
N PHE A 86 -2.72 -6.89 -3.02
CA PHE A 86 -3.15 -8.22 -2.59
C PHE A 86 -2.89 -9.26 -3.68
N ALA A 87 -3.32 -9.01 -4.92
CA ALA A 87 -3.10 -9.93 -6.02
C ALA A 87 -1.62 -10.12 -6.37
N ILE A 88 -0.80 -9.06 -6.29
CA ILE A 88 0.65 -9.14 -6.48
C ILE A 88 1.31 -9.98 -5.37
N LEU A 89 0.94 -9.76 -4.10
CA LEU A 89 1.53 -10.48 -2.97
C LEU A 89 1.14 -11.96 -2.93
N GLU A 90 -0.11 -12.29 -3.27
CA GLU A 90 -0.57 -13.68 -3.41
C GLU A 90 0.24 -14.46 -4.47
N GLU A 91 0.68 -13.79 -5.53
CA GLU A 91 1.47 -14.40 -6.62
C GLU A 91 2.97 -14.48 -6.30
N ASN A 92 3.54 -13.50 -5.59
CA ASN A 92 4.96 -13.47 -5.22
C ASN A 92 5.28 -14.29 -3.95
N PHE A 93 4.28 -14.55 -3.09
CA PHE A 93 4.45 -15.22 -1.81
C PHE A 93 3.38 -16.31 -1.60
N PRO A 94 3.36 -17.39 -2.43
CA PRO A 94 2.28 -18.39 -2.41
C PRO A 94 2.15 -19.17 -1.09
N ASP A 95 3.21 -19.27 -0.29
CA ASP A 95 3.19 -19.89 1.05
C ASP A 95 2.64 -18.95 2.15
N ASN A 96 2.29 -17.71 1.80
CA ASN A 96 1.80 -16.69 2.72
C ASN A 96 0.33 -16.32 2.48
N THR A 97 -0.39 -15.98 3.56
CA THR A 97 -1.78 -15.52 3.48
C THR A 97 -1.87 -14.00 3.50
N VAL A 98 -2.63 -13.41 2.58
CA VAL A 98 -2.84 -11.96 2.50
C VAL A 98 -4.29 -11.64 2.86
N ASN A 99 -4.65 -11.63 4.15
CA ASN A 99 -6.05 -11.46 4.54
C ASN A 99 -6.52 -10.00 4.51
N TYR A 100 -5.61 -9.04 4.71
CA TYR A 100 -5.89 -7.61 4.75
C TYR A 100 -4.63 -6.78 4.50
N GLY A 101 -4.82 -5.48 4.30
CA GLY A 101 -3.77 -4.47 4.23
C GLY A 101 -4.13 -3.23 5.05
N VAL A 102 -3.16 -2.33 5.21
CA VAL A 102 -3.33 -1.09 5.99
C VAL A 102 -3.07 0.13 5.12
N LEU A 103 -4.11 0.94 4.92
CA LEU A 103 -4.01 2.28 4.35
C LEU A 103 -3.80 3.29 5.48
N LYS A 104 -2.57 3.78 5.65
CA LYS A 104 -2.22 4.81 6.64
C LYS A 104 -2.25 6.18 5.98
N TYR A 105 -3.27 6.97 6.29
CA TYR A 105 -3.23 8.42 6.06
C TYR A 105 -2.45 9.06 7.23
N LYS A 106 -2.11 10.34 7.15
CA LYS A 106 -1.41 11.07 8.23
C LYS A 106 -1.99 10.78 9.62
N ASP A 107 -3.25 11.13 9.86
CA ASP A 107 -3.87 11.00 11.17
C ASP A 107 -4.62 9.67 11.33
N THR A 108 -5.32 9.21 10.30
CA THR A 108 -6.16 7.98 10.33
C THR A 108 -5.45 6.75 9.75
N ALA A 109 -5.90 5.56 10.12
CA ALA A 109 -5.44 4.28 9.55
C ALA A 109 -6.66 3.38 9.29
N PHE A 110 -6.73 2.76 8.12
CA PHE A 110 -7.84 1.87 7.75
C PHE A 110 -7.32 0.50 7.39
N ARG A 111 -7.93 -0.52 8.00
CA ARG A 111 -7.80 -1.92 7.61
C ARG A 111 -8.70 -2.16 6.40
N ILE A 112 -8.13 -2.69 5.32
CA ILE A 112 -8.84 -3.07 4.10
C ILE A 112 -8.80 -4.60 4.02
N GLU A 113 -9.96 -5.26 4.09
CA GLU A 113 -10.03 -6.72 3.95
C GLU A 113 -9.81 -7.13 2.49
N ASN A 114 -9.07 -8.21 2.28
CA ASN A 114 -8.90 -8.82 0.97
C ASN A 114 -10.08 -9.75 0.66
N THR A 115 -11.24 -9.16 0.34
CA THR A 115 -12.48 -9.89 0.04
C THR A 115 -12.48 -10.45 -1.39
N GLN A 116 -13.36 -11.43 -1.66
CA GLN A 116 -13.57 -11.92 -3.03
C GLN A 116 -14.16 -10.82 -3.94
N GLU A 117 -15.10 -10.02 -3.43
CA GLU A 117 -15.69 -8.87 -4.14
C GLU A 117 -14.60 -7.88 -4.58
N LEU A 118 -13.66 -7.53 -3.69
CA LEU A 118 -12.60 -6.58 -4.01
C LEU A 118 -11.61 -7.15 -5.05
N ARG A 119 -11.32 -8.46 -5.03
CA ARG A 119 -10.53 -9.13 -6.07
C ARG A 119 -11.26 -9.13 -7.43
N LEU A 120 -12.57 -9.36 -7.45
CA LEU A 120 -13.37 -9.31 -8.69
C LEU A 120 -13.40 -7.89 -9.27
N ARG A 121 -13.70 -6.87 -8.45
CA ARG A 121 -13.63 -5.46 -8.83
C ARG A 121 -12.28 -5.07 -9.43
N LEU A 122 -11.17 -5.59 -8.88
CA LEU A 122 -9.83 -5.37 -9.45
C LEU A 122 -9.69 -5.99 -10.85
N ILE A 123 -10.10 -7.24 -11.03
CA ILE A 123 -10.03 -7.95 -12.32
C ILE A 123 -10.86 -7.22 -13.38
N GLU A 124 -12.09 -6.81 -13.02
CA GLU A 124 -12.97 -6.00 -13.87
C GLU A 124 -12.31 -4.68 -14.27
N THR A 125 -11.78 -3.92 -13.29
CA THR A 125 -11.08 -2.65 -13.54
C THR A 125 -9.87 -2.83 -14.47
N VAL A 126 -9.05 -3.86 -14.25
CA VAL A 126 -7.88 -4.14 -15.10
C VAL A 126 -8.30 -4.53 -16.52
N ASN A 127 -9.40 -5.27 -16.68
CA ASN A 127 -9.93 -5.64 -17.99
C ASN A 127 -10.56 -4.44 -18.73
N GLU A 128 -11.26 -3.55 -18.03
CA GLU A 128 -11.75 -2.27 -18.56
C GLU A 128 -10.59 -1.39 -19.04
N MET A 129 -9.55 -1.23 -18.20
CA MET A 129 -8.35 -0.47 -18.58
C MET A 129 -7.61 -1.04 -19.81
N ARG A 130 -7.82 -2.33 -20.14
CA ARG A 130 -7.25 -3.00 -21.32
C ARG A 130 -8.14 -2.95 -22.56
N SER A 131 -9.46 -2.88 -22.39
CA SER A 131 -10.39 -2.77 -23.52
C SER A 131 -10.48 -1.33 -24.06
N LEU A 132 -10.15 -0.35 -23.22
CA LEU A 132 -10.01 1.05 -23.62
C LEU A 132 -8.85 1.22 -24.62
N SER A 133 -9.13 1.91 -25.72
CA SER A 133 -8.15 2.35 -26.71
C SER A 133 -8.30 3.85 -26.96
N GLY A 134 -7.19 4.52 -27.29
CA GLY A 134 -7.17 5.99 -27.41
C GLY A 134 -7.22 6.71 -26.06
N MET A 135 -7.79 7.92 -26.04
CA MET A 135 -7.91 8.72 -24.82
C MET A 135 -9.24 8.41 -24.10
N PRO A 136 -9.22 8.04 -22.80
CA PRO A 136 -10.44 7.73 -22.05
C PRO A 136 -11.25 9.00 -21.72
N GLU A 137 -12.56 8.83 -21.58
CA GLU A 137 -13.48 9.91 -21.21
C GLU A 137 -13.31 10.36 -19.74
N ARG A 138 -13.68 11.61 -19.47
CA ARG A 138 -13.56 12.25 -18.15
C ARG A 138 -14.66 11.76 -17.21
N ASN A 139 -14.35 10.81 -16.35
CA ASN A 139 -15.30 10.18 -15.43
C ASN A 139 -15.75 10.97 -14.15
N HIS A 140 -15.50 12.28 -13.98
CA HIS A 140 -15.43 12.82 -12.59
C HIS A 140 -15.97 14.21 -12.21
N GLU A 141 -16.52 15.05 -13.10
CA GLU A 141 -17.18 16.37 -12.84
C GLU A 141 -16.44 17.48 -12.05
N LYS A 142 -15.29 17.17 -11.43
CA LYS A 142 -14.59 18.08 -10.50
C LYS A 142 -13.46 18.84 -11.20
N SER A 143 -13.65 20.14 -11.43
CA SER A 143 -12.64 21.03 -12.04
C SER A 143 -11.28 21.02 -11.32
N GLY A 144 -11.27 20.83 -10.00
CA GLY A 144 -10.04 20.67 -9.21
C GLY A 144 -9.17 19.47 -9.61
N ARG A 145 -9.75 18.38 -10.13
CA ARG A 145 -8.99 17.24 -10.69
C ARG A 145 -8.38 17.60 -12.05
N CYS A 146 -9.14 18.29 -12.91
CA CYS A 146 -8.63 18.78 -14.20
C CYS A 146 -7.48 19.80 -14.04
N PHE A 147 -7.56 20.69 -13.05
CA PHE A 147 -6.56 21.75 -12.81
C PHE A 147 -5.15 21.23 -12.50
N ARG A 148 -5.02 20.06 -11.87
CA ARG A 148 -3.73 19.41 -11.56
C ARG A 148 -3.47 18.15 -12.40
N CYS A 149 -4.25 17.90 -13.45
CA CYS A 149 -4.06 16.73 -14.30
C CYS A 149 -2.87 16.93 -15.25
N SER A 150 -1.93 15.97 -15.29
CA SER A 150 -0.80 15.96 -16.22
C SER A 150 -1.24 15.95 -17.69
N PHE A 151 -2.38 15.34 -17.99
CA PHE A 151 -2.99 15.29 -19.33
C PHE A 151 -3.86 16.52 -19.66
N SER A 152 -3.87 17.56 -18.82
CA SER A 152 -4.78 18.71 -18.99
C SER A 152 -4.55 19.56 -20.23
N ASN A 153 -3.41 19.43 -20.91
CA ASN A 153 -3.13 20.12 -22.18
C ASN A 153 -3.59 19.33 -23.41
N SER A 154 -3.82 18.02 -23.29
CA SER A 154 -4.26 17.12 -24.37
C SER A 154 -5.69 16.59 -24.16
N CYS A 155 -6.31 16.86 -23.01
CA CYS A 155 -7.66 16.42 -22.69
C CYS A 155 -8.70 17.46 -23.13
N GLU A 156 -9.38 17.19 -24.25
CA GLU A 156 -10.45 18.04 -24.79
C GLU A 156 -11.65 18.19 -23.83
N GLN A 157 -11.83 17.22 -22.92
CA GLN A 157 -12.91 17.19 -21.93
C GLN A 157 -12.57 17.96 -20.63
N ARG A 158 -11.45 18.70 -20.59
CA ARG A 158 -10.96 19.43 -19.41
C ARG A 158 -11.98 20.47 -18.91
N LEU A 159 -12.32 20.37 -17.63
CA LEU A 159 -13.13 21.38 -16.95
C LEU A 159 -12.30 22.62 -16.58
N ILE A 160 -12.78 23.79 -16.97
CA ILE A 160 -12.22 25.09 -16.59
C ILE A 160 -12.63 25.40 -15.14
N LYS A 161 -11.72 26.00 -14.36
CA LYS A 161 -12.05 26.52 -13.02
C LYS A 161 -12.81 27.84 -13.19
N ILE A 162 -14.14 27.78 -13.19
CA ILE A 162 -14.97 28.99 -13.05
C ILE A 162 -14.59 29.65 -11.71
N GLN A 163 -14.13 30.90 -11.76
CA GLN A 163 -13.93 31.69 -10.55
C GLN A 163 -15.30 32.02 -9.94
N ARG A 164 -15.50 31.54 -8.72
CA ARG A 164 -16.42 32.11 -7.72
C ARG A 164 -15.56 32.61 -6.57
#